data_AF-A0A7W0S0X6-F1
#
_entry.id   AF-A0A7W0S0X6-F1
#
_cell.length_a   1.000
_cell.length_b   1.000
_cell.length_c   1.000
_cell.angle_alpha   90.00
_cell.angle_beta   90.00
_cell.angle_gamma   90.00
#
_symmetry.space_group_name_H-M   'P 1'
#
loop_
_entity.id
_entity.type
_entity.pdbx_description
1 polymer ?
#
loop_
_entity_poly.entity_id
_entity_poly.type
_entity_poly.pdbx_seq_one_letter_code
_entity_poly.pdbx_strand_id
1 'polypeptide(L)'
;MDAPRPSAAYAVGGSATSLRRLVGAVLERDSLSRGLQALTSRSSAEVALRLGLHAERARLLPAAILLLDAASRALQAPLQMAPGGLREGIVLEELSRLADV
;
A
#
# COMPACT_ATOMS: atom_id res chain seq x y z
N MET A 1 24.22 15.92 1.16
CA MET A 1 24.09 15.09 2.37
C MET A 1 23.17 13.95 2.04
N ASP A 2 23.60 12.70 2.23
CA ASP A 2 22.72 11.55 2.05
C ASP A 2 21.72 11.49 3.22
N ALA A 3 20.46 11.20 2.92
CA ALA A 3 19.44 10.99 3.94
C ALA A 3 19.75 9.69 4.73
N PRO A 4 19.53 9.66 6.06
CA PRO A 4 19.69 8.45 6.83
C PRO A 4 18.75 7.35 6.32
N ARG A 5 19.23 6.11 6.31
CA ARG A 5 18.41 4.96 5.91
C ARG A 5 17.35 4.68 6.98
N PRO A 6 16.08 4.45 6.59
CA PRO A 6 15.04 4.11 7.55
C PRO A 6 15.27 2.71 8.14
N SER A 7 14.95 2.54 9.42
CA SER A 7 14.93 1.23 10.09
C SER A 7 13.67 0.42 9.77
N ALA A 8 12.61 1.08 9.32
CA ALA A 8 11.36 0.46 8.89
C ALA A 8 10.65 1.35 7.86
N ALA A 9 9.85 0.74 6.99
CA ALA A 9 9.05 1.44 5.99
C ALA A 9 7.62 0.89 5.98
N TYR A 10 6.63 1.78 6.07
CA TYR A 10 5.22 1.42 6.14
C TYR A 10 4.45 1.95 4.93
N ALA A 11 3.65 1.08 4.30
CA ALA A 11 2.70 1.44 3.28
C ALA A 11 1.30 1.57 3.88
N VAL A 12 0.64 2.69 3.62
CA VAL A 12 -0.71 3.02 4.11
C VAL A 12 -1.62 3.46 2.95
N GLY A 13 -2.91 3.58 3.23
CA GLY A 13 -3.90 4.11 2.27
C GLY A 13 -4.60 3.06 1.41
N GLY A 14 -5.53 3.52 0.57
CA GLY A 14 -6.48 2.65 -0.12
C GLY A 14 -5.86 1.60 -1.04
N SER A 15 -4.80 1.95 -1.78
CA SER A 15 -4.10 1.02 -2.67
C SER A 15 -3.33 -0.04 -1.89
N ALA A 16 -2.62 0.35 -0.82
CA ALA A 16 -1.91 -0.57 0.07
C ALA A 16 -2.88 -1.59 0.69
N THR A 17 -4.00 -1.10 1.25
CA THR A 17 -5.05 -1.96 1.81
C THR A 17 -5.68 -2.89 0.77
N SER A 18 -5.95 -2.39 -0.44
CA SER A 18 -6.54 -3.20 -1.51
C SER A 18 -5.60 -4.32 -1.99
N LEU A 19 -4.29 -4.03 -2.02
CA LEU A 19 -3.27 -5.00 -2.43
C LEU A 19 -2.97 -6.04 -1.36
N ARG A 20 -3.22 -5.76 -0.07
CA ARG A 20 -2.91 -6.68 1.04
C ARG A 20 -3.45 -8.10 0.84
N ARG A 21 -4.63 -8.24 0.22
CA ARG A 21 -5.22 -9.57 -0.11
C ARG A 21 -4.46 -10.33 -1.19
N LEU A 22 -3.73 -9.64 -2.06
CA LEU A 22 -2.97 -10.20 -3.17
C LEU A 22 -1.50 -10.46 -2.82
N VAL A 23 -0.86 -9.53 -2.11
CA VAL A 23 0.60 -9.54 -1.89
C VAL A 23 1.00 -9.86 -0.45
N GLY A 24 0.02 -9.97 0.46
CA GLY A 24 0.25 -10.20 1.89
C GLY A 24 0.52 -8.91 2.68
N ALA A 25 0.99 -9.08 3.91
CA ALA A 25 1.26 -7.98 4.83
C ALA A 25 2.62 -7.29 4.61
N VAL A 26 3.54 -7.95 3.90
CA VAL A 26 4.88 -7.44 3.57
C VAL A 26 5.03 -7.48 2.05
N LEU A 27 5.43 -6.34 1.48
CA LEU A 27 5.70 -6.22 0.06
C LEU A 27 7.16 -6.64 -0.20
N GLU A 28 7.31 -7.86 -0.68
CA GLU A 28 8.58 -8.42 -1.15
C GLU A 28 8.57 -8.45 -2.67
N ARG A 29 9.76 -8.47 -3.28
CA ARG A 29 9.92 -8.49 -4.74
C ARG A 29 9.07 -9.59 -5.38
N ASP A 30 9.11 -10.80 -4.82
CA ASP A 30 8.40 -11.94 -5.38
C ASP A 30 6.88 -11.83 -5.20
N SER A 31 6.41 -11.26 -4.07
CA SER A 31 4.98 -11.05 -3.83
C SER A 31 4.42 -9.95 -4.73
N LEU A 32 5.20 -8.89 -4.99
CA LEU A 32 4.89 -7.82 -5.94
C LEU A 32 4.78 -8.35 -7.37
N SER A 33 5.75 -9.16 -7.83
CA SER A 33 5.73 -9.76 -9.17
C SER A 33 4.51 -10.67 -9.36
N ARG A 34 4.19 -11.54 -8.40
CA ARG A 34 2.99 -12.38 -8.45
C ARG A 34 1.71 -11.55 -8.44
N GLY A 35 1.66 -10.51 -7.61
CA GLY A 35 0.54 -9.57 -7.56
C GLY A 35 0.31 -8.88 -8.90
N LEU A 36 1.37 -8.41 -9.55
CA LEU A 36 1.30 -7.77 -10.86
C LEU A 36 0.75 -8.73 -11.91
N GLN A 37 1.28 -9.96 -11.98
CA GLN A 37 0.79 -10.98 -12.91
C GLN A 37 -0.69 -11.32 -12.68
N ALA A 38 -1.12 -11.42 -11.42
CA ALA A 38 -2.51 -11.68 -11.08
C ALA A 38 -3.44 -10.55 -11.57
N LEU A 39 -3.00 -9.29 -11.46
CA LEU A 39 -3.76 -8.12 -11.89
C LEU A 39 -3.79 -7.91 -13.40
N THR A 40 -2.71 -8.25 -14.11
CA THR A 40 -2.61 -8.03 -15.57
C THR A 40 -3.11 -9.19 -16.41
N SER A 41 -3.32 -10.36 -15.80
CA SER A 41 -3.82 -11.57 -16.48
C SER A 41 -5.30 -11.54 -16.91
N ARG A 42 -6.07 -10.52 -16.49
CA ARG A 42 -7.53 -10.42 -16.68
C ARG A 42 -7.94 -8.96 -16.88
N SER A 43 -9.18 -8.74 -17.33
CA SER A 43 -9.73 -7.38 -17.39
C SER A 43 -9.86 -6.77 -15.99
N SER A 44 -9.83 -5.44 -15.89
CA SER A 44 -10.01 -4.75 -14.61
C SER A 44 -11.36 -5.03 -13.96
N ALA A 45 -12.41 -5.31 -14.75
CA ALA A 45 -13.73 -5.68 -14.27
C ALA A 45 -13.73 -7.05 -13.57
N GLU A 46 -13.07 -8.06 -14.16
CA GLU A 46 -12.94 -9.39 -13.56
C GLU A 46 -12.08 -9.34 -12.29
N VAL A 47 -11.00 -8.57 -12.30
CA VAL A 47 -10.16 -8.35 -11.11
C VAL A 47 -10.95 -7.68 -10.00
N ALA A 48 -11.72 -6.64 -10.34
CA ALA A 48 -12.57 -5.93 -9.39
C ALA A 48 -13.59 -6.85 -8.71
N LEU A 49 -14.28 -7.68 -9.50
CA LEU A 49 -15.23 -8.66 -8.98
C LEU A 49 -14.55 -9.64 -8.02
N ARG A 50 -13.40 -10.22 -8.41
CA ARG A 50 -12.69 -11.21 -7.58
C ARG A 50 -12.16 -10.63 -6.27
N LEU A 51 -11.81 -9.35 -6.25
CA LEU A 51 -11.23 -8.70 -5.07
C LEU A 51 -12.27 -7.95 -4.22
N GLY A 52 -13.51 -7.82 -4.70
CA GLY A 52 -14.55 -7.01 -4.07
C GLY A 52 -14.22 -5.52 -4.11
N LEU A 53 -13.68 -5.04 -5.23
CA LEU A 53 -13.27 -3.65 -5.44
C LEU A 53 -14.13 -3.00 -6.53
N HIS A 54 -14.14 -1.66 -6.56
CA HIS A 54 -14.64 -0.94 -7.73
C HIS A 54 -13.71 -1.14 -8.94
N ALA A 55 -14.27 -1.21 -10.15
CA ALA A 55 -13.53 -1.41 -11.40
C ALA A 55 -12.44 -0.35 -11.62
N GLU A 56 -12.75 0.90 -11.30
CA GLU A 56 -11.78 2.00 -11.39
C GLU A 56 -10.59 1.80 -10.44
N ARG A 57 -10.84 1.32 -9.21
CA ARG A 57 -9.76 0.97 -8.28
C ARG A 57 -8.91 -0.18 -8.81
N ALA A 58 -9.53 -1.24 -9.31
CA ALA A 58 -8.81 -2.40 -9.86
C ALA A 58 -7.88 -2.02 -11.01
N ARG A 59 -8.32 -1.09 -11.88
CA ARG A 59 -7.53 -0.57 -13.00
C ARG A 59 -6.25 0.15 -12.55
N LEU A 60 -6.24 0.75 -11.35
CA LEU A 60 -5.09 1.49 -10.82
C LEU A 60 -4.09 0.60 -10.05
N LEU A 61 -4.48 -0.61 -9.66
CA LEU A 61 -3.64 -1.48 -8.84
C LEU A 61 -2.29 -1.88 -9.48
N PRO A 62 -2.19 -2.15 -10.81
CA PRO A 62 -0.90 -2.42 -11.43
C PRO A 62 0.09 -1.27 -11.26
N ALA A 63 -0.36 -0.02 -11.45
CA ALA A 63 0.47 1.17 -11.24
C ALA A 63 0.88 1.32 -9.78
N ALA A 64 -0.03 1.04 -8.84
CA ALA A 64 0.27 1.06 -7.41
C ALA A 64 1.37 0.05 -7.03
N ILE A 65 1.35 -1.17 -7.59
CA ILE A 65 2.42 -2.17 -7.37
C ILE A 65 3.77 -1.63 -7.83
N LEU A 66 3.84 -1.02 -9.01
CA LEU A 66 5.09 -0.47 -9.54
C LEU A 66 5.64 0.66 -8.66
N LEU A 67 4.75 1.54 -8.16
CA LEU A 67 5.14 2.61 -7.24
C LEU A 67 5.64 2.08 -5.90
N LEU A 68 4.98 1.05 -5.35
CA LEU A 68 5.39 0.43 -4.08
C LEU A 68 6.73 -0.31 -4.22
N ASP A 69 6.96 -1.01 -5.34
CA ASP A 69 8.26 -1.62 -5.63
C ASP A 69 9.38 -0.57 -5.75
N ALA A 70 9.12 0.52 -6.49
CA ALA A 70 10.06 1.63 -6.59
C ALA A 70 10.36 2.27 -5.23
N ALA A 71 9.34 2.49 -4.40
CA ALA A 71 9.50 3.00 -3.05
C ALA A 71 10.32 2.05 -2.16
N SER A 72 10.03 0.74 -2.19
CA SER A 72 10.81 -0.25 -1.44
C SER A 72 12.30 -0.22 -1.81
N ARG A 73 12.61 -0.12 -3.11
CA ARG A 73 13.99 -0.03 -3.62
C ARG A 73 14.66 1.28 -3.19
N ALA A 74 13.95 2.40 -3.29
CA ALA A 74 14.47 3.72 -2.91
C ALA A 74 14.77 3.80 -1.41
N LEU A 75 13.90 3.23 -0.58
CA LEU A 75 14.06 3.17 0.88
C LEU A 75 15.03 2.07 1.35
N GLN A 76 15.41 1.15 0.45
CA GLN A 76 16.23 -0.03 0.74
C GLN A 76 15.65 -0.86 1.90
N ALA A 77 14.32 -0.93 1.98
CA ALA A 77 13.58 -1.61 3.03
C ALA A 77 12.31 -2.26 2.47
N PRO A 78 11.90 -3.45 2.98
CA PRO A 78 10.60 -4.01 2.66
C PRO A 78 9.50 -3.10 3.21
N LEU A 79 8.42 -2.93 2.43
CA LEU A 79 7.28 -2.13 2.88
C LEU A 79 6.31 -3.01 3.67
N GLN A 80 5.95 -2.56 4.87
CA GLN A 80 5.00 -3.21 5.75
C GLN A 80 3.62 -2.56 5.63
N MET A 81 2.57 -3.33 5.44
CA MET A 81 1.20 -2.80 5.37
C MET A 81 0.73 -2.39 6.77
N ALA A 82 0.50 -1.10 6.99
CA ALA A 82 -0.02 -0.57 8.25
C ALA A 82 -1.51 -0.21 8.16
N PRO A 83 -2.30 -0.40 9.24
CA PRO A 83 -3.73 -0.13 9.25
C PRO A 83 -4.09 1.37 9.39
N GLY A 84 -3.14 2.22 9.77
CA GLY A 84 -3.35 3.65 9.94
C GLY A 84 -3.18 4.45 8.65
N GLY A 85 -3.26 5.77 8.79
CA GLY A 85 -3.07 6.72 7.71
C GLY A 85 -3.41 8.13 8.15
N LEU A 86 -3.74 8.99 7.18
CA LEU A 86 -4.05 10.39 7.43
C LEU A 86 -5.22 10.56 8.42
N ARG A 87 -6.30 9.80 8.22
CA ARG A 87 -7.49 9.91 9.07
C ARG A 87 -7.18 9.59 10.52
N GLU A 88 -6.48 8.49 10.78
CA GLU A 88 -6.08 8.07 12.12
C GLU A 88 -5.12 9.09 12.76
N GLY A 89 -4.19 9.63 11.97
CA GLY A 89 -3.28 10.69 12.42
C GLY A 89 -4.02 11.95 12.87
N ILE A 90 -4.99 12.43 12.09
CA ILE A 90 -5.81 13.60 12.45
C ILE A 90 -6.61 13.34 13.73
N VAL A 91 -7.25 12.18 13.88
CA VAL A 91 -8.00 11.85 15.10
C VAL A 91 -7.09 11.88 16.34
N LEU A 92 -5.89 11.31 16.24
CA LEU A 92 -4.92 11.31 17.33
C LEU A 92 -4.41 12.72 17.65
N GLU A 93 -4.19 13.54 16.62
CA GLU A 93 -3.76 14.92 16.80
C GLU A 93 -4.84 15.76 17.50
N GLU A 94 -6.11 15.65 17.07
CA GLU A 94 -7.22 16.35 17.72
C GLU A 94 -7.47 15.88 19.15
N LEU A 95 -7.35 14.57 19.42
CA LEU A 95 -7.41 14.04 20.78
C LEU A 95 -6.30 14.62 21.67
N SER A 96 -5.09 14.76 21.14
CA SER A 96 -3.97 15.34 21.87
C SER A 96 -4.25 16.82 22.21
N ARG A 97 -4.77 17.60 21.24
CA ARG A 97 -5.17 19.00 21.49
C ARG A 97 -6.24 19.12 22.57
N LEU A 98 -7.20 18.20 22.63
CA LEU A 98 -8.26 18.21 23.64
C LEU A 98 -7.77 17.82 25.04
N ALA A 99 -6.69 17.03 25.13
CA ALA A 99 -6.11 16.61 26.40
C ALA A 99 -5.15 17.65 27.01
N ASP A 100 -4.62 18.56 26.19
CA ASP A 100 -3.74 19.67 26.59
C ASP A 100 -4.52 20.95 27.02
N VAL A 101 -5.86 20.89 27.07
CA VAL A 101 -6.78 21.97 27.52
C VAL A 101 -7.42 21.58 28.86
#